data_AF-A0A7N2MUW9-F1
#
_entry.id   AF-A0A7N2MUW9-F1
#
_cell.length_a   1.000
_cell.length_b   1.000
_cell.length_c   1.000
_cell.angle_alpha   90.00
_cell.angle_beta   90.00
_cell.angle_gamma   90.00
#
_symmetry.space_group_name_H-M   'P 1'
#
loop_
_entity.id
_entity.type
_entity.pdbx_description
1 polymer ?
#
loop_
_entity_poly.entity_id
_entity_poly.type
_entity_poly.pdbx_seq_one_letter_code
_entity_poly.pdbx_strand_id
1 'polypeptide(L)'
;MEQEIPNTLVALVVGVTGMAGLSLAEALKSPTALGDNAKNHAFNCTNGDVFTWKSLWKVLCEVFDVELVPFEENEESNWVGMMKEKGRVWDEIVEKYGLYKTNMGEIVCVEAVNAILHFEFQDVCSMNKSREFGFWGDANTLKSIVTSSALHLLI
;
A
#
# COMPACT_ATOMS: atom_id res chain seq x y z
N MET A 1 -27.60 28.67 -23.61
CA MET A 1 -26.24 28.73 -23.07
C MET A 1 -26.01 27.41 -22.36
N GLU A 2 -25.32 26.50 -23.03
CA GLU A 2 -24.82 25.28 -22.41
C GLU A 2 -23.74 25.70 -21.40
N GLN A 3 -23.87 25.27 -20.15
CA GLN A 3 -22.78 25.41 -19.18
C GLN A 3 -21.68 24.43 -19.61
N GLU A 4 -20.57 24.96 -20.14
CA GLU A 4 -19.35 24.18 -20.30
C GLU A 4 -18.90 23.69 -18.92
N ILE A 5 -19.04 22.39 -18.69
CA ILE A 5 -18.37 21.70 -17.59
C ILE A 5 -16.86 21.87 -17.87
N PRO A 6 -16.06 22.45 -16.95
CA PRO A 6 -14.63 22.55 -17.19
C PRO A 6 -14.10 21.14 -17.39
N ASN A 7 -13.45 20.89 -18.53
CA ASN A 7 -12.68 19.69 -18.79
C ASN A 7 -11.46 19.66 -17.84
N THR A 8 -11.72 19.47 -16.55
CA THR A 8 -10.69 19.19 -15.56
C THR A 8 -10.32 17.72 -15.71
N LEU A 9 -9.62 17.43 -16.80
CA LEU A 9 -9.16 16.10 -17.16
C LEU A 9 -7.88 15.81 -16.38
N VAL A 10 -8.00 14.92 -15.39
CA VAL A 10 -6.97 14.55 -14.42
C VAL A 10 -6.02 13.51 -15.04
N ALA A 11 -4.71 13.61 -14.75
CA ALA A 11 -3.76 12.56 -15.10
C ALA A 11 -4.12 11.26 -14.38
N LEU A 12 -4.15 10.13 -15.11
CA LEU A 12 -4.37 8.81 -14.52
C LEU A 12 -3.05 8.33 -13.90
N VAL A 13 -2.97 8.38 -12.57
CA VAL A 13 -1.89 7.75 -11.82
C VAL A 13 -2.28 6.30 -11.54
N VAL A 14 -1.51 5.36 -12.07
CA VAL A 14 -1.70 3.92 -11.80
C VAL A 14 -0.70 3.52 -10.72
N GLY A 15 -1.19 3.32 -9.50
CA GLY A 15 -0.39 2.82 -8.38
C GLY A 15 -0.37 1.29 -8.42
N VAL A 16 0.82 0.72 -8.53
CA VAL A 16 1.01 -0.74 -8.46
C VAL A 16 1.59 -1.04 -7.09
N THR A 17 0.85 -1.84 -6.32
CA THR A 17 1.08 -2.26 -4.91
C THR A 17 0.77 -1.23 -3.81
N GLY A 18 -0.02 -1.67 -2.81
CA GLY A 18 -0.69 -0.84 -1.80
C GLY A 18 0.17 -0.06 -0.81
N MET A 19 1.50 -0.06 -0.96
CA MET A 19 2.43 0.75 -0.15
C MET A 19 2.82 2.09 -0.80
N ALA A 20 2.34 2.37 -2.02
CA ALA A 20 2.56 3.63 -2.73
C ALA A 20 1.64 4.78 -2.25
N GLY A 21 0.90 4.61 -1.15
CA GLY A 21 -0.12 5.56 -0.69
C GLY A 21 0.42 6.98 -0.45
N LEU A 22 1.65 7.10 0.06
CA LEU A 22 2.26 8.41 0.33
C LEU A 22 2.66 9.13 -0.97
N SER A 23 3.43 8.47 -1.83
CA SER A 23 3.88 9.03 -3.11
C SER A 23 2.70 9.36 -4.03
N LEU A 24 1.66 8.51 -4.01
CA LEU A 24 0.40 8.77 -4.74
C LEU A 24 -0.35 9.96 -4.14
N ALA A 25 -0.47 10.05 -2.82
CA ALA A 25 -1.14 11.18 -2.17
C ALA A 25 -0.39 12.50 -2.43
N GLU A 26 0.94 12.50 -2.45
CA GLU A 26 1.75 13.66 -2.83
C GLU A 26 1.54 14.04 -4.30
N ALA A 27 1.54 13.07 -5.21
CA ALA A 27 1.23 13.31 -6.62
C ALA A 27 -0.18 13.88 -6.82
N LEU A 28 -1.19 13.38 -6.08
CA LEU A 28 -2.56 13.86 -6.15
C LEU A 28 -2.75 15.25 -5.53
N LYS A 29 -2.00 15.59 -4.47
CA LYS A 29 -2.02 16.91 -3.83
C LYS A 29 -1.41 18.00 -4.71
N SER A 30 -0.55 17.64 -5.67
CA SER A 30 0.10 18.57 -6.58
C SER A 30 -0.07 18.13 -8.03
N PRO A 31 -1.21 18.44 -8.69
CA PRO A 31 -1.47 18.08 -10.08
C PRO A 31 -0.45 18.66 -11.08
N THR A 32 0.31 19.68 -10.66
CA THR A 32 1.40 20.32 -11.43
C THR A 32 2.76 19.68 -11.16
N ALA A 33 2.87 18.68 -10.27
CA ALA A 33 4.15 18.06 -9.93
C ALA A 33 4.83 17.33 -11.10
N LEU A 34 4.08 17.01 -12.15
CA LEU A 34 4.58 16.40 -13.39
C LEU A 34 4.87 17.43 -14.51
N GLY A 35 5.01 18.71 -14.15
CA GLY A 35 5.25 19.79 -15.11
C GLY A 35 4.06 20.06 -16.04
N ASP A 36 4.13 21.15 -16.79
CA ASP A 36 3.00 21.63 -17.61
C ASP A 36 2.63 20.68 -18.77
N ASN A 37 3.56 19.80 -19.16
CA ASN A 37 3.42 18.86 -20.26
C ASN A 37 2.89 17.48 -19.84
N ALA A 38 2.54 17.25 -18.56
CA ALA A 38 2.03 15.95 -18.07
C ALA A 38 0.71 15.49 -18.69
N LYS A 39 -0.03 16.40 -19.33
CA LYS A 39 -1.37 16.16 -19.85
C LYS A 39 -1.37 15.01 -20.85
N ASN A 40 -2.37 14.14 -20.78
CA ASN A 40 -2.58 12.99 -21.68
C ASN A 40 -1.49 11.89 -21.61
N HIS A 41 -0.76 11.80 -20.49
CA HIS A 41 0.17 10.71 -20.22
C HIS A 41 -0.28 9.86 -19.00
N ALA A 42 -0.09 8.54 -19.09
CA ALA A 42 -0.16 7.64 -17.95
C ALA A 42 1.22 7.52 -17.29
N PHE A 43 1.28 7.59 -15.96
CA PHE A 43 2.50 7.50 -15.18
C PHE A 43 2.39 6.40 -14.13
N ASN A 44 3.49 5.68 -13.94
CA ASN A 44 3.66 4.83 -12.77
C ASN A 44 3.87 5.71 -11.54
N CYS A 45 3.39 5.26 -10.38
CA CYS A 45 3.68 5.87 -9.10
C CYS A 45 4.00 4.78 -8.08
N THR A 46 5.29 4.66 -7.76
CA THR A 46 5.82 3.82 -6.69
C THR A 46 6.68 4.69 -5.77
N ASN A 47 7.09 4.13 -4.64
CA ASN A 47 7.96 4.84 -3.69
C ASN A 47 9.38 5.09 -4.21
N GLY A 48 9.76 4.48 -5.34
CA GLY A 48 11.06 4.69 -5.98
C GLY A 48 12.20 3.80 -5.45
N ASP A 49 11.95 3.01 -4.41
CA ASP A 49 12.85 1.98 -3.89
C ASP A 49 12.33 0.55 -4.15
N VAL A 50 13.10 -0.46 -3.74
CA VAL A 50 12.75 -1.88 -3.79
C VAL A 50 12.91 -2.51 -2.41
N PHE A 51 12.11 -3.53 -2.10
CA PHE A 51 12.18 -4.26 -0.85
C PHE A 51 11.94 -5.76 -1.08
N THR A 52 12.17 -6.58 -0.05
CA THR A 52 11.82 -8.01 -0.06
C THR A 52 10.72 -8.31 0.96
N TRP A 53 9.87 -9.31 0.70
CA TRP A 53 8.90 -9.79 1.70
C TRP A 53 9.56 -10.18 3.02
N LYS A 54 10.77 -10.76 2.96
CA LYS A 54 11.59 -11.08 4.13
C LYS A 54 11.98 -9.83 4.94
N SER A 55 12.37 -8.73 4.31
CA SER A 55 12.68 -7.48 5.02
C SER A 55 11.42 -6.82 5.59
N LEU A 56 10.29 -6.91 4.88
CA LEU A 56 9.01 -6.41 5.36
C LEU A 56 8.53 -7.17 6.61
N TRP A 57 8.61 -8.50 6.59
CA TRP A 57 8.19 -9.35 7.71
C TRP A 57 8.95 -9.03 9.00
N LYS A 58 10.26 -8.77 8.91
CA LYS A 58 11.07 -8.33 10.06
C LYS A 58 10.53 -7.05 10.69
N VAL A 59 10.23 -6.04 9.86
CA VAL A 59 9.67 -4.76 10.34
C VAL A 59 8.32 -4.97 11.01
N LEU A 60 7.45 -5.82 10.46
CA LEU A 60 6.16 -6.13 11.07
C LEU A 60 6.31 -6.84 12.44
N CYS A 61 7.23 -7.81 12.54
CA CYS A 61 7.51 -8.49 13.81
C CYS A 61 8.01 -7.50 14.88
N GLU A 62 8.91 -6.59 14.51
CA GLU A 62 9.42 -5.55 15.42
C GLU A 62 8.31 -4.57 15.84
N VAL A 63 7.45 -4.16 14.90
CA VAL A 63 6.35 -3.22 15.16
C VAL A 63 5.30 -3.79 16.11
N PHE A 64 4.92 -5.04 15.92
CA PHE A 64 3.88 -5.69 16.73
C PHE A 64 4.44 -6.43 17.96
N ASP A 65 5.76 -6.36 18.19
CA ASP A 65 6.47 -7.06 19.27
C ASP A 65 6.15 -8.57 19.29
N VAL A 66 6.29 -9.22 18.14
CA VAL A 66 6.07 -10.66 17.97
C VAL A 66 7.34 -11.37 17.50
N GLU A 67 7.45 -12.65 17.84
CA GLU A 67 8.59 -13.48 17.44
C GLU A 67 8.72 -13.56 15.91
N LEU A 68 9.93 -13.37 15.42
CA LEU A 68 10.25 -13.56 14.01
C LEU A 68 10.35 -15.06 13.69
N VAL A 69 9.30 -15.61 13.11
CA VAL A 69 9.34 -16.96 12.51
C VAL A 69 9.81 -16.84 11.06
N PRO A 70 10.94 -17.48 10.67
CA PRO A 70 11.40 -17.50 9.29
C PRO A 70 10.41 -18.23 8.38
N PHE A 71 10.26 -17.76 7.14
CA PHE A 71 9.50 -18.47 6.12
C PHE A 71 10.22 -19.76 5.69
N GLU A 72 9.48 -20.86 5.62
CA GLU A 72 9.94 -22.13 5.06
C GLU A 72 9.42 -22.32 3.63
N GLU A 73 10.32 -22.54 2.67
CA GLU A 73 10.00 -22.55 1.22
C GLU A 73 9.01 -23.64 0.77
N ASN A 74 8.76 -24.65 1.61
CA ASN A 74 7.90 -25.80 1.29
C ASN A 74 6.54 -25.76 2.01
N GLU A 75 6.22 -24.68 2.72
CA GLU A 75 4.96 -24.56 3.46
C GLU A 75 3.90 -23.83 2.63
N GLU A 76 2.94 -24.57 2.08
CA GLU A 76 1.79 -24.00 1.42
C GLU A 76 0.87 -23.36 2.49
N SER A 77 0.74 -22.03 2.45
CA SER A 77 0.00 -21.28 3.47
C SER A 77 -1.42 -20.94 2.99
N ASN A 78 -2.43 -21.56 3.61
CA ASN A 78 -3.84 -21.25 3.36
C ASN A 78 -4.28 -20.02 4.19
N TRP A 79 -3.81 -18.84 3.81
CA TRP A 79 -4.11 -17.58 4.51
C TRP A 79 -5.62 -17.31 4.63
N VAL A 80 -6.38 -17.56 3.56
CA VAL A 80 -7.83 -17.37 3.53
C VAL A 80 -8.50 -18.26 4.59
N GLY A 81 -8.11 -19.54 4.66
CA GLY A 81 -8.60 -20.47 5.67
C GLY A 81 -8.23 -20.05 7.09
N MET A 82 -6.98 -19.62 7.32
CA MET A 82 -6.48 -19.19 8.62
C MET A 82 -7.23 -17.97 9.17
N MET A 83 -7.64 -17.05 8.29
CA MET A 83 -8.29 -15.79 8.67
C MET A 83 -9.82 -15.88 8.73
N LYS A 84 -10.45 -16.87 8.07
CA LYS A 84 -11.92 -16.97 7.91
C LYS A 84 -12.72 -16.81 9.21
N GLU A 85 -12.22 -17.31 10.33
CA GLU A 85 -12.93 -17.33 11.62
C GLU A 85 -12.34 -16.35 12.64
N LYS A 86 -11.47 -15.42 12.21
CA LYS A 86 -10.79 -14.47 13.11
C LYS A 86 -11.58 -13.19 13.38
N GLY A 87 -12.78 -13.02 12.81
CA GLY A 87 -13.63 -11.85 13.06
C GLY A 87 -13.92 -11.61 14.55
N ARG A 88 -14.29 -12.67 15.29
CA ARG A 88 -14.54 -12.57 16.74
C ARG A 88 -13.28 -12.22 17.53
N VAL A 89 -12.11 -12.71 17.10
CA VAL A 89 -10.83 -12.37 17.72
C VAL A 89 -10.51 -10.90 17.50
N TRP A 90 -10.81 -10.37 16.31
CA TRP A 90 -10.68 -8.94 16.03
C TRP A 90 -11.60 -8.09 16.90
N ASP A 91 -12.86 -8.49 17.09
CA ASP A 91 -13.79 -7.79 17.99
C ASP A 91 -13.25 -7.70 19.43
N GLU A 92 -12.67 -8.80 19.95
CA GLU A 92 -12.03 -8.84 21.27
C GLU A 92 -10.80 -7.92 21.34
N ILE A 93 -9.99 -7.84 20.27
CA ILE A 93 -8.84 -6.92 20.19
C ILE A 93 -9.32 -5.46 20.22
N VAL A 94 -10.33 -5.12 19.43
CA VAL A 94 -10.91 -3.78 19.36
C VAL A 94 -11.41 -3.34 20.74
N GLU A 95 -12.15 -4.20 21.43
CA GLU A 95 -12.65 -3.90 22.78
C GLU A 95 -11.51 -3.76 23.81
N LYS A 96 -10.56 -4.71 23.82
CA LYS A 96 -9.47 -4.75 24.80
C LYS A 96 -8.56 -3.53 24.72
N TYR A 97 -8.24 -3.07 23.51
CA TYR A 97 -7.32 -1.95 23.30
C TYR A 97 -8.02 -0.62 23.02
N GLY A 98 -9.36 -0.58 23.00
CA GLY A 98 -10.13 0.64 22.78
C GLY A 98 -9.97 1.20 21.36
N LEU A 99 -9.79 0.33 20.36
CA LEU A 99 -9.57 0.72 18.97
C LEU A 99 -10.85 1.27 18.34
N TYR A 100 -10.71 1.95 17.19
CA TYR A 100 -11.86 2.35 16.39
C TYR A 100 -12.69 1.12 15.99
N LYS A 101 -14.01 1.19 16.22
CA LYS A 101 -14.91 0.07 15.98
C LYS A 101 -15.00 -0.24 14.48
N THR A 102 -14.37 -1.34 14.09
CA THR A 102 -14.27 -1.82 12.70
C THR A 102 -14.68 -3.28 12.62
N ASN A 103 -15.27 -3.67 11.49
CA ASN A 103 -15.41 -5.09 11.17
C ASN A 103 -14.15 -5.56 10.42
N MET A 104 -13.64 -6.75 10.73
CA MET A 104 -12.44 -7.29 10.08
C MET A 104 -12.57 -7.37 8.55
N GLY A 105 -13.75 -7.70 8.03
CA GLY A 105 -14.01 -7.76 6.59
C GLY A 105 -14.03 -6.41 5.88
N GLU A 106 -14.13 -5.30 6.62
CA GLU A 106 -14.05 -3.94 6.07
C GLU A 106 -12.61 -3.44 5.94
N ILE A 107 -11.70 -3.97 6.77
CA ILE A 107 -10.31 -3.49 6.87
C ILE A 107 -9.27 -4.51 6.39
N VAL A 108 -9.66 -5.77 6.14
CA VAL A 108 -8.77 -6.83 5.66
C VAL A 108 -9.28 -7.41 4.34
N CYS A 109 -8.38 -7.51 3.36
CA CYS A 109 -8.62 -8.23 2.10
C CYS A 109 -7.63 -9.40 2.00
N VAL A 110 -7.98 -10.54 2.59
CA VAL A 110 -7.07 -11.69 2.73
C VAL A 110 -6.77 -12.33 1.37
N GLU A 111 -7.76 -12.35 0.48
CA GLU A 111 -7.65 -12.88 -0.87
C GLU A 111 -6.61 -12.10 -1.70
N ALA A 112 -6.57 -10.78 -1.56
CA ALA A 112 -5.58 -9.96 -2.23
C ALA A 112 -4.16 -10.23 -1.71
N VAL A 113 -3.98 -10.32 -0.38
CA VAL A 113 -2.68 -10.68 0.22
C VAL A 113 -2.25 -12.07 -0.24
N ASN A 114 -3.16 -13.04 -0.22
CA ASN A 114 -2.90 -14.39 -0.69
C ASN A 114 -2.45 -14.38 -2.15
N ALA A 115 -3.15 -13.67 -3.04
CA ALA A 115 -2.76 -13.58 -4.45
C ALA A 115 -1.37 -12.95 -4.64
N ILE A 116 -1.08 -11.84 -3.94
CA ILE A 116 0.19 -11.13 -4.04
C ILE A 116 1.37 -12.00 -3.56
N LEU A 117 1.21 -12.73 -2.46
CA LEU A 117 2.26 -13.59 -1.92
C LEU A 117 2.55 -14.81 -2.81
N HIS A 118 1.62 -15.20 -3.68
CA HIS A 118 1.76 -16.32 -4.63
C HIS A 118 2.16 -15.86 -6.04
N PHE A 119 2.54 -14.59 -6.23
CA PHE A 119 3.15 -14.18 -7.50
C PHE A 119 4.50 -14.87 -7.70
N GLU A 120 4.61 -15.63 -8.78
CA GLU A 120 5.87 -16.27 -9.20
C GLU A 120 6.82 -15.30 -9.93
N PHE A 121 6.54 -14.00 -9.87
CA PHE A 121 7.33 -12.95 -10.49
C PHE A 121 7.51 -11.75 -9.57
N GLN A 122 8.52 -10.94 -9.86
CA GLN A 122 8.76 -9.67 -9.16
C GLN A 122 7.98 -8.56 -9.87
N ASP A 123 6.97 -8.01 -9.19
CA ASP A 123 6.21 -6.87 -9.69
C ASP A 123 6.94 -5.55 -9.36
N VAL A 124 7.71 -5.05 -10.33
CA VAL A 124 8.49 -3.80 -10.20
C VAL A 124 8.12 -2.85 -11.33
N CYS A 125 7.83 -1.60 -10.97
CA CYS A 125 7.48 -0.54 -11.92
C CYS A 125 8.58 0.53 -12.01
N SER A 126 8.88 0.98 -13.22
CA SER A 126 9.83 2.07 -13.43
C SER A 126 9.20 3.44 -13.16
N MET A 127 9.93 4.30 -12.44
CA MET A 127 9.57 5.70 -12.21
C MET A 127 10.24 6.68 -13.18
N ASN A 128 11.00 6.19 -14.17
CA ASN A 128 11.81 7.04 -15.06
C ASN A 128 10.95 8.08 -15.80
N LYS A 129 9.81 7.66 -16.36
CA LYS A 129 8.89 8.56 -17.05
C LYS A 129 8.38 9.67 -16.13
N SER A 130 8.05 9.35 -14.89
CA SER A 130 7.58 10.34 -13.91
C SER A 130 8.70 11.35 -13.60
N ARG A 131 9.95 10.88 -13.46
CA ARG A 131 11.13 11.74 -13.21
C ARG A 131 11.50 12.63 -14.39
N GLU A 132 11.40 12.11 -15.61
CA GLU A 132 11.59 12.87 -16.85
C GLU A 132 10.59 14.02 -16.99
N PHE A 133 9.39 13.85 -16.41
CA PHE A 133 8.36 14.88 -16.32
C PHE A 133 8.46 15.72 -15.04
N GLY A 134 9.53 15.59 -14.26
CA GLY A 134 9.81 16.44 -13.10
C GLY A 134 9.25 15.96 -11.77
N PHE A 135 8.62 14.78 -11.71
CA PHE A 135 8.19 14.18 -10.45
C PHE A 135 9.32 13.40 -9.78
N TRP A 136 9.85 13.97 -8.69
CA TRP A 136 10.95 13.41 -7.89
C TRP A 136 10.50 12.93 -6.51
N GLY A 137 9.19 12.82 -6.26
CA GLY A 137 8.67 12.25 -5.02
C GLY A 137 9.18 10.82 -4.83
N ASP A 138 9.64 10.53 -3.62
CA ASP A 138 10.07 9.23 -3.17
C ASP A 138 9.68 9.01 -1.71
N ALA A 139 9.66 7.75 -1.30
CA ALA A 139 9.49 7.38 0.09
C ALA A 139 10.35 6.16 0.40
N ASN A 140 10.86 6.06 1.62
CA ASN A 140 11.47 4.83 2.08
C ASN A 140 10.36 3.84 2.49
N THR A 141 10.20 2.75 1.74
CA THR A 141 9.09 1.82 1.92
C THR A 141 9.07 1.16 3.31
N LEU A 142 10.23 0.77 3.85
CA LEU A 142 10.26 0.13 5.16
C LEU A 142 10.00 1.12 6.31
N LYS A 143 10.52 2.34 6.21
CA LYS A 143 10.25 3.39 7.20
C LYS A 143 8.80 3.86 7.16
N SER A 144 8.18 3.91 5.97
CA SER A 144 6.79 4.38 5.83
C SER A 144 5.78 3.49 6.55
N ILE A 145 6.09 2.21 6.75
CA ILE A 145 5.27 1.28 7.53
C ILE A 145 5.25 1.68 9.01
N VAL A 146 6.43 1.98 9.56
CA VAL A 146 6.59 2.40 10.97
C VAL A 146 5.93 3.74 11.22
N THR A 147 6.02 4.67 10.26
CA THR A 147 5.48 6.03 10.39
C THR A 147 4.03 6.18 9.92
N SER A 148 3.43 5.14 9.33
CA SER A 148 2.07 5.21 8.82
C SER A 148 1.08 5.49 9.95
N SER A 149 0.27 6.53 9.78
CA SER A 149 -0.82 6.88 10.69
C SER A 149 -1.90 5.80 10.76
N ALA A 150 -1.97 4.89 9.77
CA ALA A 150 -2.86 3.71 9.85
C ALA A 150 -2.44 2.78 11.00
N LEU A 151 -1.15 2.70 11.29
CA LEU A 151 -0.65 1.95 12.43
C LEU A 151 -1.02 2.66 13.76
N HIS A 152 -0.93 3.99 13.81
CA HIS A 152 -1.37 4.79 14.97
C HIS A 152 -2.89 4.82 15.20
N LEU A 153 -3.69 4.31 14.26
CA LEU A 153 -5.13 4.11 14.44
C LEU A 153 -5.47 2.72 14.98
N LEU A 154 -4.50 1.80 14.96
CA LEU A 154 -4.63 0.41 15.41
C LEU A 154 -3.92 0.15 16.75
N ILE A 155 -3.14 1.11 17.26
CA ILE A 155 -2.47 1.10 18.57
C ILE A 155 -2.98 2.30 19.36
#